data_AF-A0A939QNV6-F1
#
_entry.id   AF-A0A939QNV6-F1
#
_cell.length_a   1.000
_cell.length_b   1.000
_cell.length_c   1.000
_cell.angle_alpha   90.00
_cell.angle_beta   90.00
_cell.angle_gamma   90.00
#
_symmetry.space_group_name_H-M   'P 1'
#
loop_
_entity.id
_entity.type
_entity.pdbx_description
1 polymer ?
#
loop_
_entity_poly.entity_id
_entity_poly.type
_entity_poly.pdbx_seq_one_letter_code
_entity_poly.pdbx_strand_id
1 'polypeptide(L)'
;MDKAFWLGVAAYLVPTFPLGYFWHLKTFADRYEALGMYRDDVIIPLGFLSMLLQALVFSWAYPRLFSTAADDVWKSAFQCFVVFGVLAVSFVVLPVAAKYRTNSVAGFMILETVFTAIQFAVVSPLMALAHHQPG
;
A
#
# COMPACT_ATOMS: atom_id res chain seq x y z
N MET A 1 -10.48 20.96 1.99
CA MET A 1 -9.81 19.74 2.51
C MET A 1 -9.01 20.17 3.72
N ASP A 2 -9.10 19.42 4.82
CA ASP A 2 -8.50 19.78 6.10
C ASP A 2 -7.06 19.27 6.23
N LYS A 3 -6.42 19.58 7.36
CA LYS A 3 -5.06 19.14 7.68
C LYS A 3 -4.95 17.62 7.76
N ALA A 4 -5.95 16.96 8.36
CA ALA A 4 -6.00 15.51 8.54
C ALA A 4 -5.94 14.79 7.18
N PHE A 5 -6.68 15.29 6.18
CA PHE A 5 -6.61 14.75 4.83
C PHE A 5 -5.19 14.75 4.26
N TRP A 6 -4.47 15.88 4.30
CA TRP A 6 -3.12 15.96 3.72
C TRP A 6 -2.08 15.18 4.53
N LEU A 7 -2.24 15.12 5.85
CA LEU A 7 -1.44 14.23 6.69
C LEU A 7 -1.69 12.76 6.34
N GLY A 8 -2.93 12.36 6.08
CA GLY A 8 -3.27 11.00 5.65
C GLY A 8 -2.69 10.65 4.28
N VAL A 9 -2.67 11.62 3.34
CA VAL A 9 -1.99 11.45 2.04
C VAL A 9 -0.51 11.21 2.25
N ALA A 10 0.15 12.02 3.07
CA ALA A 10 1.57 11.86 3.39
C ALA A 10 1.85 10.53 4.13
N ALA A 11 0.98 10.16 5.08
CA ALA A 11 1.07 8.92 5.85
C ALA A 11 1.00 7.66 4.97
N TYR A 12 0.30 7.73 3.83
CA TYR A 12 0.33 6.67 2.83
C TYR A 12 1.56 6.78 1.92
N LEU A 13 1.76 7.93 1.28
CA LEU A 13 2.69 8.09 0.17
C LEU A 13 4.16 8.00 0.60
N VAL A 14 4.52 8.69 1.68
CA VAL A 14 5.90 8.83 2.15
C VAL A 14 6.52 7.49 2.58
N PRO A 15 5.82 6.58 3.30
CA PRO A 15 6.38 5.26 3.58
C PRO A 15 6.19 4.28 2.41
N THR A 16 5.10 4.36 1.65
CA THR A 16 4.83 3.41 0.55
C THR A 16 5.86 3.51 -0.56
N PHE A 17 6.22 4.73 -0.97
CA PHE A 17 7.17 4.93 -2.06
C PHE A 17 8.56 4.32 -1.79
N PRO A 18 9.29 4.65 -0.70
CA PRO A 18 10.59 4.06 -0.43
C PRO A 18 10.47 2.56 -0.15
N LEU A 19 9.44 2.12 0.57
CA LEU A 19 9.24 0.70 0.83
C LEU A 19 9.08 -0.08 -0.48
N GLY A 20 8.21 0.39 -1.39
CA GLY A 20 8.01 -0.21 -2.70
C GLY A 20 9.26 -0.13 -3.58
N TYR A 21 9.91 1.03 -3.63
CA TYR A 21 11.14 1.22 -4.41
C TYR A 21 12.23 0.25 -3.97
N PHE A 22 12.55 0.20 -2.68
CA PHE A 22 13.58 -0.69 -2.17
C PHE A 22 13.17 -2.15 -2.26
N TRP A 23 11.91 -2.48 -2.01
CA TRP A 23 11.42 -3.85 -2.14
C TRP A 23 11.56 -4.36 -3.58
N HIS A 24 10.97 -3.65 -4.53
CA HIS A 24 10.87 -4.09 -5.91
C HIS A 24 12.14 -3.87 -6.71
N LEU A 25 12.99 -2.87 -6.42
CA LEU A 25 14.14 -2.53 -7.27
C LEU A 25 15.50 -2.72 -6.60
N LYS A 26 15.54 -3.15 -5.33
CA LYS A 26 16.82 -3.35 -4.63
C LYS A 26 16.88 -4.66 -3.85
N THR A 27 16.07 -4.81 -2.81
CA THR A 27 16.16 -5.94 -1.86
C THR A 27 15.75 -7.27 -2.49
N PHE A 28 14.71 -7.26 -3.33
CA PHE A 28 14.21 -8.48 -3.99
C PHE A 28 14.36 -8.43 -5.51
N ALA A 29 15.24 -7.57 -6.03
CA ALA A 29 15.35 -7.33 -7.46
C ALA A 29 15.59 -8.61 -8.27
N ASP A 30 16.56 -9.41 -7.84
CA ASP A 30 16.89 -10.70 -8.45
C ASP A 30 15.70 -11.68 -8.44
N ARG A 31 14.82 -11.59 -7.43
CA ARG A 31 13.60 -12.42 -7.36
C ARG A 31 12.58 -11.96 -8.38
N TYR A 32 12.40 -10.65 -8.56
CA TYR A 32 11.49 -10.10 -9.57
C TYR A 32 11.98 -10.37 -11.00
N GLU A 33 13.29 -10.32 -11.21
CA GLU A 33 13.91 -10.69 -12.49
C GLU A 33 13.72 -12.19 -12.77
N ALA A 34 14.01 -13.07 -11.80
CA ALA A 34 13.76 -14.51 -11.92
C ALA A 34 12.29 -14.85 -12.15
N LEU A 35 11.36 -14.04 -11.65
CA LEU A 35 9.92 -14.17 -11.89
C LEU A 35 9.49 -13.64 -13.27
N GLY A 36 10.35 -12.92 -13.98
CA GLY A 36 10.04 -12.29 -15.28
C GLY A 36 9.07 -11.12 -15.15
N MET A 37 9.05 -10.42 -14.01
CA MET A 37 8.07 -9.38 -13.72
C MET A 37 8.47 -7.98 -14.22
N TYR A 38 9.75 -7.76 -14.51
CA TYR A 38 10.20 -6.48 -15.02
C TYR A 38 9.86 -6.29 -16.48
N ARG A 39 9.48 -5.05 -16.79
CA ARG A 39 9.65 -4.50 -18.12
C ARG A 39 11.11 -4.06 -18.26
N ASP A 40 11.64 -4.15 -19.47
CA ASP A 40 13.00 -3.70 -19.82
C ASP A 40 13.31 -2.27 -19.31
N ASP A 41 12.36 -1.34 -19.48
CA ASP A 41 12.48 0.05 -19.03
C ASP A 41 11.54 0.39 -17.85
N VAL A 42 11.83 0.08 -16.60
CA VAL A 42 10.88 0.35 -15.49
C VAL A 42 10.31 1.80 -15.47
N ILE A 43 8.98 1.96 -15.55
CA ILE A 43 8.31 3.29 -15.57
C ILE A 43 7.95 3.71 -14.15
N ILE A 44 8.94 4.18 -13.40
CA ILE A 44 8.76 4.67 -12.01
C ILE A 44 7.64 5.73 -11.89
N PRO A 45 7.48 6.70 -12.81
CA PRO A 45 6.43 7.72 -12.71
C PRO A 45 5.00 7.14 -12.65
N LEU A 46 4.71 6.02 -13.33
CA LEU A 46 3.40 5.37 -13.27
C LEU A 46 3.15 4.71 -11.92
N GLY A 47 4.18 4.07 -11.35
CA GLY A 47 4.12 3.53 -10.00
C GLY A 47 3.85 4.62 -8.96
N PHE A 48 4.58 5.74 -9.06
CA PHE A 48 4.36 6.89 -8.18
C PHE A 48 2.96 7.51 -8.36
N LEU A 49 2.50 7.68 -9.60
CA LEU A 49 1.15 8.19 -9.88
C LEU A 49 0.07 7.29 -9.27
N SER A 50 0.23 5.96 -9.38
CA SER A 50 -0.68 5.00 -8.75
C SER A 50 -0.72 5.20 -7.23
N MET A 51 0.45 5.30 -6.58
CA MET A 51 0.54 5.54 -5.14
C MET A 51 -0.10 6.86 -4.72
N LEU A 52 0.09 7.92 -5.51
CA LEU A 52 -0.52 9.23 -5.26
C LEU A 52 -2.06 9.16 -5.34
N LEU A 53 -2.60 8.51 -6.37
CA LEU A 53 -4.05 8.33 -6.51
C LEU A 53 -4.61 7.50 -5.34
N GLN A 54 -3.94 6.41 -4.97
CA GLN A 54 -4.30 5.60 -3.81
C GLN A 54 -4.26 6.42 -2.51
N ALA A 55 -3.21 7.23 -2.30
CA ALA A 55 -3.09 8.10 -1.13
C ALA A 55 -4.26 9.09 -1.00
N LEU A 56 -4.64 9.72 -2.12
CA LEU A 56 -5.77 10.66 -2.18
C LEU A 56 -7.09 9.96 -1.85
N VAL A 57 -7.34 8.80 -2.47
CA VAL A 57 -8.57 8.03 -2.26
C VAL A 57 -8.64 7.48 -0.84
N PHE A 58 -7.58 6.86 -0.34
CA PHE A 58 -7.55 6.27 0.99
C PHE A 58 -7.67 7.33 2.08
N SER A 59 -6.98 8.46 1.94
CA SER A 59 -7.11 9.56 2.92
C SER A 59 -8.52 10.17 2.92
N TRP A 60 -9.16 10.29 1.75
CA TRP A 60 -10.56 10.72 1.66
C TRP A 60 -11.53 9.70 2.27
N ALA A 61 -11.29 8.41 2.04
CA ALA A 61 -12.14 7.33 2.52
C ALA A 61 -12.00 7.07 4.04
N TYR A 62 -10.81 7.32 4.61
CA TYR A 62 -10.48 6.96 5.99
C TYR A 62 -11.53 7.39 7.03
N PRO A 63 -11.89 8.68 7.18
CA PRO A 63 -12.85 9.12 8.20
C PRO A 63 -14.30 8.66 7.94
N ARG A 64 -14.58 8.08 6.76
CA ARG A 64 -15.90 7.53 6.40
C ARG A 64 -16.00 6.03 6.72
N LEU A 65 -14.86 5.36 6.77
CA LEU A 65 -14.77 3.91 6.96
C LEU A 65 -14.37 3.53 8.38
N PHE A 66 -13.63 4.40 9.08
CA PHE A 66 -13.05 4.12 10.39
C PHE A 66 -13.33 5.23 11.39
N SER A 67 -13.26 4.89 12.67
CA SER A 67 -13.42 5.87 13.75
C SER A 67 -12.21 6.81 13.80
N THR A 68 -12.47 8.10 13.98
CA THR A 68 -11.46 9.14 14.21
C THR A 68 -11.32 9.52 15.69
N ALA A 69 -12.00 8.80 16.59
CA ALA A 69 -11.90 9.05 18.03
C ALA A 69 -10.51 8.65 18.55
N ALA A 70 -10.00 9.39 19.54
CA ALA A 70 -8.64 9.21 20.06
C ALA A 70 -8.42 7.84 20.72
N ASP A 71 -9.46 7.27 21.33
CA ASP A 71 -9.47 5.96 21.96
C ASP A 71 -9.48 4.79 20.95
N ASP A 72 -9.94 5.04 19.73
CA ASP A 72 -10.10 4.02 18.70
C ASP A 72 -8.88 3.86 17.77
N VAL A 73 -7.79 4.62 17.94
CA VAL A 73 -6.65 4.67 16.98
C VAL A 73 -6.13 3.29 16.56
N TRP A 74 -5.90 2.38 17.51
CA TRP A 74 -5.40 1.04 17.20
C TRP A 74 -6.42 0.14 16.51
N LYS A 75 -7.69 0.26 16.89
CA LYS A 75 -8.80 -0.45 16.25
C LYS A 75 -8.96 0.02 14.81
N SER A 76 -8.96 1.33 14.59
CA SER A 76 -9.04 1.95 13.26
C SER A 76 -7.81 1.61 12.40
N ALA A 77 -6.61 1.56 12.99
CA ALA A 77 -5.40 1.10 12.30
C ALA A 77 -5.52 -0.37 11.86
N PHE A 78 -6.01 -1.26 12.72
CA PHE A 78 -6.21 -2.67 12.36
C PHE A 78 -7.29 -2.85 11.29
N GLN A 79 -8.42 -2.14 11.40
CA GLN A 79 -9.46 -2.16 10.37
C GLN A 79 -8.94 -1.63 9.03
N CYS A 80 -8.18 -0.53 9.04
CA CYS A 80 -7.51 0.02 7.87
C CYS A 80 -6.56 -0.99 7.23
N PHE A 81 -5.74 -1.67 8.03
CA PHE A 81 -4.83 -2.73 7.58
C PHE A 81 -5.58 -3.83 6.84
N VAL A 82 -6.67 -4.34 7.43
CA VAL A 82 -7.47 -5.42 6.83
C VAL A 82 -8.18 -4.94 5.58
N VAL A 83 -8.92 -3.85 5.65
CA VAL A 83 -9.77 -3.38 4.54
C VAL A 83 -8.92 -2.97 3.34
N PHE A 84 -7.92 -2.11 3.53
CA PHE A 84 -7.09 -1.66 2.41
C PHE A 84 -6.09 -2.73 1.95
N GLY A 85 -5.58 -3.57 2.86
CA GLY A 85 -4.76 -4.71 2.49
C GLY A 85 -5.50 -5.72 1.61
N VAL A 86 -6.75 -6.06 1.96
CA VAL A 86 -7.60 -6.95 1.14
C VAL A 86 -7.88 -6.32 -0.23
N LEU A 87 -8.15 -5.02 -0.30
CA LEU A 87 -8.31 -4.32 -1.58
C LEU A 87 -7.04 -4.34 -2.43
N ALA A 88 -5.87 -4.17 -1.81
CA ALA A 88 -4.60 -4.26 -2.53
C ALA A 88 -4.36 -5.66 -3.10
N VAL A 89 -4.63 -6.72 -2.31
CA VAL A 89 -4.56 -8.10 -2.80
C VAL A 89 -5.55 -8.34 -3.95
N SER A 90 -6.79 -7.83 -3.84
CA SER A 90 -7.84 -8.08 -4.84
C SER A 90 -7.63 -7.31 -6.15
N PHE A 91 -7.07 -6.10 -6.12
CA PHE A 91 -6.83 -5.29 -7.31
C PHE A 91 -5.44 -5.45 -7.93
N VAL A 92 -4.44 -5.83 -7.13
CA VAL A 92 -3.05 -5.91 -7.58
C VAL A 92 -2.58 -7.36 -7.63
N VAL A 93 -2.52 -8.05 -6.49
CA VAL A 93 -1.86 -9.36 -6.40
C VAL A 93 -2.57 -10.41 -7.25
N LEU A 94 -3.88 -10.61 -7.04
CA LEU A 94 -4.63 -11.63 -7.77
C LEU A 94 -4.71 -11.34 -9.28
N PRO A 95 -5.05 -10.11 -9.73
CA PRO A 95 -5.16 -9.84 -11.15
C PRO A 95 -3.81 -9.85 -11.87
N VAL A 96 -2.72 -9.46 -11.21
CA VAL A 96 -1.38 -9.52 -11.84
C VAL A 96 -0.95 -10.97 -12.01
N ALA A 97 -1.13 -11.79 -10.97
CA ALA A 97 -0.86 -13.22 -11.01
C ALA A 97 -1.65 -13.97 -12.09
N ALA A 98 -2.89 -13.52 -12.36
CA ALA A 98 -3.77 -14.13 -13.36
C ALA A 98 -3.50 -13.66 -14.81
N LYS A 99 -2.99 -12.44 -15.01
CA LYS A 99 -2.90 -11.81 -16.35
C LYS A 99 -1.50 -11.78 -16.94
N TYR A 100 -0.47 -11.64 -16.11
CA TYR A 100 0.90 -11.51 -16.60
C TYR A 100 1.61 -12.86 -16.66
N ARG A 101 2.50 -13.01 -17.65
CA ARG A 101 3.38 -14.17 -17.71
C ARG A 101 4.43 -14.03 -16.62
N THR A 102 4.44 -14.97 -15.69
CA THR A 102 5.46 -15.08 -14.65
C THR A 102 6.00 -16.49 -14.62
N ASN A 103 7.28 -16.63 -14.27
CA ASN A 103 7.91 -17.95 -14.13
C ASN A 103 7.39 -18.73 -12.91
N SER A 104 6.76 -18.06 -11.93
CA SER A 104 6.09 -18.72 -10.80
C SER A 104 4.96 -17.86 -10.23
N VAL A 105 3.72 -18.26 -10.49
CA VAL A 105 2.51 -17.60 -9.95
C VAL A 105 2.52 -17.60 -8.42
N ALA A 106 2.79 -18.74 -7.80
CA ALA A 106 2.83 -18.86 -6.35
C ALA A 106 3.97 -18.02 -5.73
N GLY A 107 5.15 -18.02 -6.35
CA GLY A 107 6.29 -17.21 -5.90
C GLY A 107 5.98 -15.72 -5.92
N PHE A 108 5.39 -15.23 -7.02
CA PHE A 108 4.92 -13.86 -7.13
C PHE A 108 3.85 -13.52 -6.07
N MET A 109 2.81 -14.36 -5.94
CA MET A 109 1.72 -14.10 -4.99
C MET A 109 2.21 -14.04 -3.54
N ILE A 110 3.11 -14.95 -3.14
CA ILE A 110 3.68 -14.93 -1.78
C ILE A 110 4.48 -13.64 -1.57
N LEU A 111 5.37 -13.30 -2.50
CA LEU A 111 6.24 -12.13 -2.38
C LEU A 111 5.44 -10.84 -2.28
N GLU A 112 4.43 -10.66 -3.15
CA GLU A 112 3.57 -9.48 -3.14
C GLU A 112 2.60 -9.42 -1.96
N THR A 113 2.10 -10.56 -1.48
CA THR A 113 1.24 -10.58 -0.30
C THR A 113 2.03 -10.19 0.94
N VAL A 114 3.28 -10.66 1.06
CA VAL A 114 4.19 -10.25 2.15
C VAL A 114 4.51 -8.77 2.06
N PHE A 115 4.82 -8.26 0.85
CA PHE A 115 5.01 -6.82 0.64
C PHE A 115 3.79 -6.02 1.09
N THR A 116 2.60 -6.41 0.63
CA THR A 116 1.32 -5.75 0.96
C THR A 116 1.10 -5.73 2.47
N ALA A 117 1.33 -6.86 3.15
CA ALA A 117 1.20 -6.95 4.60
C ALA A 117 2.19 -6.00 5.30
N ILE A 118 3.46 -5.96 4.89
CA ILE A 118 4.45 -5.05 5.48
C ILE A 118 4.08 -3.59 5.23
N GLN A 119 3.68 -3.25 4.00
CA GLN A 119 3.27 -1.90 3.63
C GLN A 119 2.13 -1.41 4.51
N PHE A 120 1.05 -2.19 4.63
CA PHE A 120 -0.10 -1.77 5.43
C PHE A 120 0.16 -1.84 6.94
N ALA A 121 1.08 -2.70 7.41
CA ALA A 121 1.49 -2.70 8.81
C ALA A 121 2.18 -1.37 9.20
N VAL A 122 2.88 -0.72 8.26
CA VAL A 122 3.49 0.59 8.45
C VAL A 122 2.49 1.72 8.21
N VAL A 123 1.75 1.67 7.11
CA VAL A 123 0.86 2.76 6.67
C VAL A 123 -0.36 2.92 7.57
N SER A 124 -0.99 1.84 8.00
CA SER A 124 -2.29 1.91 8.68
C SER A 124 -2.24 2.62 10.05
N PRO A 125 -1.21 2.39 10.89
CA PRO A 125 -1.01 3.18 12.11
C PRO A 125 -0.78 4.67 11.81
N LEU A 126 0.00 5.00 10.78
CA LEU A 126 0.27 6.39 10.40
C LEU A 126 -1.00 7.09 9.90
N MET A 127 -1.84 6.40 9.14
CA MET A 127 -3.14 6.93 8.71
C MET A 127 -4.08 7.15 9.89
N ALA A 128 -4.14 6.22 10.85
CA ALA A 128 -4.92 6.38 12.07
C ALA A 128 -4.46 7.60 12.88
N LEU A 129 -3.14 7.77 13.02
CA LEU A 129 -2.56 8.94 13.69
C LEU A 129 -2.81 10.24 12.91
N ALA A 130 -2.87 10.22 11.58
CA ALA A 130 -3.14 11.41 10.79
C ALA A 130 -4.59 11.91 10.92
N HIS A 131 -5.54 10.99 11.16
CA HIS A 131 -6.97 11.27 11.18
C HIS A 131 -7.59 11.32 12.59
N HIS A 132 -6.83 11.02 13.65
CA HIS A 132 -7.37 11.08 15.00
C HIS A 132 -7.73 12.52 15.39
N GLN A 133 -8.86 12.67 16.10
CA GLN A 133 -9.24 13.93 16.73
C GLN A 133 -8.44 14.09 18.04
N PRO A 134 -7.86 15.26 18.31
CA PRO A 134 -7.24 15.51 19.61
C PRO A 134 -8.31 15.41 20.71
N GLY A 135 -7.99 14.64 21.76
CA GLY A 135 -8.85 14.47 22.94
C GLY A 135 -8.88 15.70 23.84
#